data_AF-A0A1X7VR78-F1
#
_entry.id   AF-A0A1X7VR78-F1
#
_cell.length_a   1.000
_cell.length_b   1.000
_cell.length_c   1.000
_cell.angle_alpha   90.00
_cell.angle_beta   90.00
_cell.angle_gamma   90.00
#
_symmetry.space_group_name_H-M   'P 1'
#
loop_
_entity.id
_entity.type
_entity.pdbx_description
1 polymer ?
#
loop_
_entity_poly.entity_id
_entity_poly.type
_entity_poly.pdbx_seq_one_letter_code
_entity_poly.pdbx_strand_id
1 'polypeptide(L)'
;MGLFAKSGQLGQYRFIVDLSSPPGASINDGIDPELCLLSYSSVDEAICRVWACGPSAWMVKLVLKSAYQRVPVHPDDQQLFDMSWKGITFCDRALPFGLQSAPKLFTAAADGL
;
A
#
# COMPACT_ATOMS: atom_id res chain seq x y z
N MET A 1 2.85 -1.48 -17.25
CA MET A 1 1.96 -2.55 -16.73
C MET A 1 2.53 -3.92 -17.08
N GLY A 2 2.38 -4.91 -16.20
CA GLY A 2 2.90 -6.25 -16.42
C GLY A 2 2.16 -7.32 -15.62
N LEU A 3 2.21 -8.55 -16.14
CA LEU A 3 1.73 -9.75 -15.47
C LEU A 3 2.92 -10.53 -14.91
N PHE A 4 2.96 -10.71 -13.60
CA PHE A 4 4.06 -11.36 -12.90
C PHE A 4 3.57 -12.63 -12.23
N ALA A 5 4.24 -13.76 -12.47
CA ALA A 5 3.89 -15.01 -11.82
C ALA A 5 4.15 -14.91 -10.30
N LYS A 6 3.24 -15.45 -9.50
CA LYS A 6 3.45 -15.55 -8.06
C LYS A 6 4.39 -16.72 -7.76
N SER A 7 5.52 -16.43 -7.12
CA SER A 7 6.45 -17.46 -6.69
C SER A 7 5.75 -18.49 -5.79
N GLY A 8 5.96 -19.78 -6.07
CA GLY A 8 5.35 -20.89 -5.34
C GLY A 8 3.85 -21.13 -5.59
N GLN A 9 3.22 -20.42 -6.53
CA GLN A 9 1.78 -20.57 -6.83
C GLN A 9 1.54 -20.77 -8.33
N LEU A 10 1.50 -22.04 -8.76
CA LEU A 10 1.24 -22.41 -10.15
C LEU A 10 -0.07 -21.82 -10.66
N GLY A 11 -0.02 -21.21 -11.85
CA GLY A 11 -1.18 -20.60 -12.51
C GLY A 11 -1.66 -19.27 -11.89
N GLN A 12 -1.02 -18.76 -10.83
CA GLN A 12 -1.38 -17.47 -10.25
C GLN A 12 -0.45 -16.35 -10.72
N TYR A 13 -1.06 -15.24 -11.12
CA TYR A 13 -0.36 -14.05 -11.56
C TYR A 13 -0.77 -12.84 -10.71
N ARG A 14 0.09 -11.82 -10.72
CA ARG A 14 -0.18 -10.48 -10.21
C ARG A 14 -0.16 -9.53 -11.39
N PHE A 15 -1.22 -8.76 -11.50
CA PHE A 15 -1.23 -7.61 -12.37
C PHE A 15 -0.58 -6.45 -11.62
N ILE A 16 0.39 -5.78 -12.25
CA ILE A 16 1.10 -4.64 -11.68
C ILE A 16 1.07 -3.49 -12.69
N VAL A 17 0.54 -2.35 -12.25
CA VAL A 17 0.72 -1.07 -12.95
C VAL A 17 1.99 -0.43 -12.41
N ASP A 18 2.85 0.03 -13.32
CA ASP A 18 4.10 0.66 -12.92
C ASP A 18 3.83 2.16 -12.75
N LEU A 19 3.67 2.59 -11.48
CA LEU A 19 3.38 3.97 -11.13
C LEU A 19 4.64 4.85 -11.05
N SER A 20 5.81 4.27 -11.31
CA SER A 20 7.13 4.94 -11.29
C SER A 20 7.73 5.07 -12.69
N SER A 21 6.96 4.79 -13.74
CA SER A 21 7.41 4.86 -15.13
C SER A 21 6.44 5.67 -16.01
N PRO A 22 6.94 6.46 -16.98
CA PRO A 22 8.36 6.76 -17.19
C PRO A 22 8.92 7.70 -16.10
N PRO A 23 10.21 7.59 -15.74
CA PRO A 23 10.82 8.48 -14.75
C PRO A 23 10.72 9.97 -15.15
N GLY A 24 10.40 10.83 -14.20
CA GLY A 24 10.22 12.27 -14.38
C GLY A 24 8.84 12.68 -14.89
N ALA A 25 7.96 11.73 -15.20
CA ALA A 25 6.58 11.97 -15.63
C ALA A 25 5.60 10.90 -15.14
N SER A 26 6.02 10.09 -14.16
CA SER A 26 5.18 9.06 -13.56
C SER A 26 4.25 9.66 -12.50
N ILE A 27 3.26 8.88 -12.07
CA ILE A 27 2.34 9.30 -11.00
C ILE A 27 3.12 9.56 -9.72
N ASN A 28 4.07 8.67 -9.38
CA ASN A 28 4.88 8.82 -8.18
C ASN A 28 5.80 10.05 -8.22
N ASP A 29 6.25 10.49 -9.41
CA ASP A 29 7.05 11.72 -9.54
C ASP A 29 6.25 12.98 -9.19
N GLY A 30 4.92 12.94 -9.32
CA GLY A 30 4.03 14.04 -8.97
C GLY A 30 3.66 14.12 -7.49
N ILE A 31 4.10 13.17 -6.66
CA ILE A 31 3.75 13.12 -5.24
C ILE A 31 4.78 13.90 -4.44
N ASP A 32 4.29 14.80 -3.59
CA ASP A 32 5.14 15.52 -2.63
C ASP A 32 5.93 14.51 -1.75
N PRO A 33 7.27 14.58 -1.71
CA PRO A 33 8.09 13.73 -0.86
C PRO A 33 7.67 13.75 0.62
N GLU A 34 7.14 14.88 1.11
CA GLU A 34 6.62 14.99 2.48
C GLU A 34 5.43 14.05 2.72
N LEU A 35 4.62 13.74 1.70
CA LEU A 35 3.54 12.76 1.77
C LEU A 35 4.04 11.31 1.74
N CYS A 36 5.33 11.09 1.51
CA CYS A 36 5.97 9.78 1.49
C CYS A 36 6.82 9.52 2.75
N LEU A 37 7.16 10.58 3.49
CA LEU A 37 7.91 10.47 4.76
C LEU A 37 7.03 9.86 5.85
N LEU A 38 7.48 8.70 6.35
CA LEU A 38 6.82 7.93 7.41
C LEU A 38 7.87 7.40 8.38
N SER A 39 7.61 7.55 9.68
CA SER A 39 8.43 6.98 10.74
C SER A 39 7.65 5.85 11.42
N TYR A 40 8.27 4.68 11.55
CA TYR A 40 7.72 3.53 12.26
C TYR A 40 8.42 3.37 13.61
N SER A 41 7.71 2.80 14.58
CA SER A 41 8.32 2.36 15.83
C SER A 41 9.43 1.35 15.55
N SER A 42 10.53 1.46 16.30
CA SER A 42 11.64 0.52 16.15
C SER A 42 11.28 -0.86 16.71
N VAL A 43 12.08 -1.88 16.32
CA VAL A 43 11.92 -3.22 16.89
C VAL A 43 12.18 -3.20 18.40
N ASP A 44 13.15 -2.43 18.86
CA ASP A 44 13.47 -2.30 20.30
C ASP A 44 12.31 -1.68 21.08
N GLU A 45 11.67 -0.65 20.53
CA GLU A 45 10.46 -0.06 21.13
C GLU A 45 9.32 -1.06 21.17
N ALA A 46 9.12 -1.83 20.10
CA ALA A 46 8.10 -2.88 20.07
C ALA A 46 8.38 -3.97 21.13
N ILE A 47 9.63 -4.40 21.27
CA ILE A 47 10.05 -5.37 22.31
C ILE A 47 9.82 -4.79 23.71
N CYS A 48 10.21 -3.54 23.95
CA CYS A 48 9.99 -2.88 25.24
C CYS A 48 8.49 -2.83 25.60
N ARG A 49 7.62 -2.54 24.62
CA ARG A 49 6.16 -2.56 24.82
C ARG A 49 5.64 -3.95 25.17
N VAL A 50 6.12 -4.98 24.48
CA VAL A 50 5.74 -6.37 24.76
C VAL A 50 6.23 -6.80 26.15
N TRP A 51 7.47 -6.45 26.50
CA TRP A 51 8.06 -6.76 27.80
C TRP A 51 7.31 -6.10 28.95
N ALA A 52 6.86 -4.86 28.76
CA ALA A 52 6.09 -4.11 29.75
C ALA A 52 4.72 -4.73 30.09
N CYS A 53 4.16 -5.59 29.23
CA CYS A 53 2.93 -6.33 29.51
C CYS A 53 3.09 -7.40 30.62
N GLY A 54 4.34 -7.78 30.93
CA GLY A 54 4.67 -8.69 32.02
C GLY A 54 4.53 -10.18 31.68
N PRO A 55 4.96 -11.06 32.61
CA PRO A 55 4.87 -12.50 32.43
C PRO A 55 3.43 -12.97 32.21
N SER A 56 3.25 -14.01 31.40
CA SER A 56 1.95 -14.63 31.11
C SER A 56 0.95 -13.78 30.32
N ALA A 57 1.39 -12.67 29.71
CA ALA A 57 0.56 -11.89 28.78
C ALA A 57 0.22 -12.69 27.50
N TRP A 58 -0.99 -12.50 26.99
CA TRP A 58 -1.45 -13.08 25.73
C TRP A 58 -1.19 -12.11 24.57
N MET A 59 -0.82 -12.64 23.42
CA MET A 59 -0.59 -11.85 22.20
C MET A 59 -1.37 -12.43 21.03
N VAL A 60 -1.98 -11.55 20.24
CA VAL A 60 -2.63 -11.90 18.97
C VAL A 60 -1.99 -11.07 17.86
N LYS A 61 -1.63 -11.74 16.76
CA LYS A 61 -1.17 -11.09 15.54
C LYS A 61 -2.29 -11.09 14.51
N LEU A 62 -2.79 -9.91 14.18
CA LEU A 62 -3.76 -9.71 13.09
C LEU A 62 -3.02 -9.21 11.85
N VAL A 63 -3.25 -9.88 10.72
CA VAL A 63 -2.67 -9.47 9.43
C VAL A 63 -3.81 -9.12 8.48
N LEU A 64 -3.85 -7.84 8.11
CA LEU A 64 -4.84 -7.30 7.20
C LEU A 64 -4.52 -7.69 5.75
N LYS A 65 -5.25 -8.65 5.19
CA LYS A 65 -5.16 -8.99 3.76
C LYS A 65 -5.55 -7.77 2.91
N SER A 66 -4.77 -7.48 1.86
CA SER A 66 -4.99 -6.32 0.97
C SER A 66 -5.18 -5.00 1.73
N ALA A 67 -4.29 -4.71 2.69
CA ALA A 67 -4.38 -3.56 3.59
C ALA A 67 -4.67 -2.23 2.86
N TYR A 68 -3.90 -1.88 1.84
CA TYR A 68 -4.05 -0.62 1.09
C TYR A 68 -5.41 -0.49 0.38
N GLN A 69 -5.97 -1.60 -0.12
CA GLN A 69 -7.28 -1.61 -0.77
C GLN A 69 -8.45 -1.34 0.19
N ARG A 70 -8.20 -1.25 1.51
CA ARG A 70 -9.21 -0.79 2.47
C ARG A 70 -9.34 0.73 2.54
N VAL A 71 -8.36 1.48 2.00
CA VAL A 71 -8.37 2.94 2.04
C VAL A 71 -8.86 3.45 0.68
N PRO A 72 -10.04 4.08 0.61
CA PRO A 72 -10.59 4.58 -0.65
C PRO A 72 -9.78 5.76 -1.18
N VAL A 73 -9.71 5.87 -2.50
CA VAL A 73 -9.16 7.03 -3.21
C VAL A 73 -10.31 8.00 -3.51
N HIS A 74 -10.07 9.30 -3.29
CA HIS A 74 -11.06 10.33 -3.57
C HIS A 74 -11.48 10.29 -5.05
N PRO A 75 -12.77 10.45 -5.41
CA PRO A 75 -13.23 10.35 -6.80
C PRO A 75 -12.46 11.20 -7.81
N ASP A 76 -12.02 12.39 -7.40
CA ASP A 76 -11.26 13.31 -8.26
C ASP A 76 -9.84 12.79 -8.60
N ASP A 77 -9.26 11.96 -7.73
CA ASP A 77 -7.93 11.39 -7.91
C ASP A 77 -7.96 10.02 -8.61
N GLN A 78 -9.14 9.38 -8.70
CA GLN A 78 -9.28 8.03 -9.24
C GLN A 78 -8.80 7.93 -10.70
N GLN A 79 -9.03 8.98 -11.50
CA GLN A 79 -8.61 9.01 -12.90
C GLN A 79 -7.08 8.94 -13.09
N LEU A 80 -6.30 9.29 -12.05
CA LEU A 80 -4.84 9.15 -12.07
C LEU A 80 -4.42 7.67 -12.13
N PHE A 81 -5.28 6.76 -11.69
CA PHE A 81 -5.02 5.32 -11.64
C PHE A 81 -5.75 4.55 -12.74
N ASP A 82 -6.17 5.23 -13.80
CA ASP A 82 -6.83 4.61 -14.93
C ASP A 82 -5.86 3.79 -15.78
N MET A 83 -6.33 2.63 -16.21
CA MET A 83 -5.65 1.75 -17.13
C MET A 83 -6.59 1.28 -18.22
N SER A 84 -6.17 1.44 -19.47
CA SER A 84 -6.88 0.90 -20.64
C SER A 84 -6.34 -0.46 -21.06
N TRP A 85 -7.24 -1.44 -21.21
CA TRP A 85 -6.93 -2.76 -21.77
C TRP A 85 -8.04 -3.22 -22.73
N LYS A 86 -7.66 -3.53 -23.99
CA LYS A 86 -8.60 -3.96 -25.05
C LYS A 86 -9.83 -3.04 -25.22
N GLY A 87 -9.63 -1.73 -25.10
CA GLY A 87 -10.70 -0.74 -25.23
C GLY A 87 -11.60 -0.59 -24.00
N ILE A 88 -11.27 -1.24 -22.89
CA ILE A 88 -11.97 -1.09 -21.59
C ILE A 88 -11.03 -0.38 -20.63
N THR A 89 -11.54 0.65 -19.95
CA THR A 89 -10.82 1.35 -18.89
C THR A 89 -11.17 0.74 -17.54
N PHE A 90 -10.13 0.42 -16.77
CA PHE A 90 -10.19 -0.04 -15.40
C PHE A 90 -9.56 1.03 -14.51
N CYS A 91 -10.11 1.22 -13.32
CA CYS A 91 -9.68 2.25 -12.39
C CYS A 91 -9.61 1.66 -10.98
N ASP A 92 -8.49 1.89 -10.28
CA ASP A 92 -8.36 1.55 -8.87
C ASP A 92 -9.09 2.60 -8.01
N ARG A 93 -10.13 2.17 -7.29
CA ARG A 93 -10.93 3.03 -6.39
C ARG A 93 -10.41 3.13 -4.96
N ALA A 94 -9.33 2.41 -4.67
CA ALA A 94 -8.65 2.34 -3.39
C ALA A 94 -7.14 2.36 -3.63
N LEU A 95 -6.34 2.62 -2.60
CA LEU A 95 -4.89 2.82 -2.78
C LEU A 95 -4.26 1.65 -3.55
N PRO A 96 -3.72 1.91 -4.77
CA PRO A 96 -3.18 0.86 -5.61
C PRO A 96 -1.82 0.39 -5.12
N PHE A 97 -1.44 -0.81 -5.54
CA PHE A 97 -0.10 -1.32 -5.27
C PHE A 97 0.95 -0.52 -6.06
N GLY A 98 2.04 -0.12 -5.41
CA GLY A 98 3.12 0.66 -6.02
C GLY A 98 3.01 2.18 -5.86
N LEU A 99 1.94 2.67 -5.22
CA LEU A 99 1.79 4.10 -4.92
C LEU A 99 2.71 4.50 -3.78
N GLN A 100 3.53 5.53 -3.98
CA GLN A 100 4.58 5.92 -3.04
C GLN A 100 4.05 6.45 -1.69
N SER A 101 2.95 7.20 -1.71
CA SER A 101 2.30 7.73 -0.49
C SER A 101 1.40 6.72 0.24
N ALA A 102 1.14 5.55 -0.35
CA ALA A 102 0.20 4.57 0.21
C ALA A 102 0.54 4.11 1.65
N PRO A 103 1.81 3.87 2.03
CA PRO A 103 2.14 3.49 3.40
C PRO A 103 1.75 4.57 4.43
N LYS A 104 2.00 5.85 4.11
CA LYS A 104 1.67 6.96 5.01
C LYS A 104 0.17 7.14 5.14
N LEU A 105 -0.55 7.15 4.01
CA LEU A 105 -2.00 7.26 3.98
C LEU A 105 -2.68 6.10 4.71
N PHE A 106 -2.19 4.88 4.54
CA PHE A 106 -2.69 3.72 5.26
C PHE A 106 -2.45 3.82 6.77
N THR A 107 -1.25 4.24 7.19
CA THR A 107 -0.91 4.41 8.61
C THR A 107 -1.78 5.49 9.25
N ALA A 108 -1.96 6.64 8.59
CA ALA A 108 -2.84 7.70 9.07
C ALA A 108 -4.31 7.23 9.21
N ALA A 109 -4.80 6.44 8.26
CA ALA A 109 -6.14 5.86 8.34
C ALA A 109 -6.26 4.82 9.47
N ALA A 110 -5.20 4.05 9.74
CA ALA A 110 -5.18 3.04 10.80
C ALA A 110 -5.06 3.64 12.20
N ASP A 111 -4.30 4.73 12.36
CA ASP A 111 -4.11 5.42 13.64
C ASP A 111 -5.27 6.36 14.00
N GLY A 112 -6.04 6.81 12.98
CA GLY A 112 -7.24 7.62 13.16
C GLY A 112 -8.53 6.82 13.45
N LEU A 113 -8.44 5.49 13.45
CA LEU A 113 -9.51 4.55 13.84
C LEU A 113 -9.29 4.04 15.27
#